data_AF-A0A0K2U0I7-F1
#
_entry.id   AF-A0A0K2U0I7-F1
#
_cell.length_a   1.000
_cell.length_b   1.000
_cell.length_c   1.000
_cell.angle_alpha   90.00
_cell.angle_beta   90.00
_cell.angle_gamma   90.00
#
_symmetry.space_group_name_H-M   'P 1'
#
loop_
_entity.id
_entity.type
_entity.pdbx_description
1 polymer ?
#
loop_
_entity_poly.entity_id
_entity_poly.type
_entity_poly.pdbx_seq_one_letter_code
_entity_poly.pdbx_strand_id
1 'polypeptide(L)'
;AEGKVEVSRENKFLSILPPGKVFGELAILYNCKRTATIKAATDCKLWAIERKCFQTIMMRTGLMRQAEHSAFLKSVPTFVNLPEETLIKLADVLEEVNYNI
;
A
#
# COMPACT_ATOMS: atom_id res chain seq x y z
N ALA A 1 -7.35 -5.42 -17.11
CA ALA A 1 -7.79 -4.02 -17.29
C ALA A 1 -7.43 -3.61 -18.71
N GLU A 2 -8.36 -2.96 -19.41
CA GLU A 2 -8.28 -2.66 -20.84
C GLU A 2 -8.67 -1.21 -21.08
N GLY A 3 -8.22 -0.65 -22.21
CA GLY A 3 -8.50 0.72 -22.61
C GLY A 3 -7.49 1.76 -22.13
N LYS A 4 -7.68 3.00 -22.57
CA LYS A 4 -6.85 4.16 -22.23
C LYS A 4 -7.70 5.26 -21.62
N VAL A 5 -7.12 5.99 -20.66
CA VAL A 5 -7.79 7.15 -20.05
C VAL A 5 -6.97 8.42 -20.27
N GLU A 6 -7.67 9.52 -20.52
CA GLU A 6 -7.12 10.86 -20.58
C GLU A 6 -7.14 11.50 -19.19
N VAL A 7 -6.06 12.21 -18.85
CA VAL A 7 -5.91 12.96 -17.60
C VAL A 7 -5.90 14.45 -17.93
N SER A 8 -6.76 15.20 -17.25
CA SER A 8 -6.81 16.66 -17.36
C SER A 8 -6.92 17.33 -15.98
N ARG A 9 -6.47 18.57 -15.88
CA ARG A 9 -6.62 19.41 -14.69
C ARG A 9 -6.96 20.82 -15.12
N GLU A 10 -7.99 21.42 -14.52
CA GLU A 10 -8.43 22.79 -14.87
C GLU A 10 -8.68 22.91 -16.40
N ASN A 11 -9.30 21.88 -16.99
CA ASN A 11 -9.54 21.72 -18.43
C ASN A 11 -8.28 21.70 -19.33
N LYS A 12 -7.07 21.62 -18.76
CA LYS A 12 -5.83 21.41 -19.50
C LYS A 12 -5.51 19.92 -19.59
N PHE A 13 -5.31 19.43 -20.81
CA PHE A 13 -4.80 18.08 -21.06
C PHE A 13 -3.40 17.92 -20.44
N LEU A 14 -3.18 16.79 -19.76
CA LEU A 14 -1.88 16.45 -19.17
C LEU A 14 -1.24 15.25 -19.84
N SER A 15 -1.99 14.13 -19.96
CA SER A 15 -1.46 12.89 -20.53
C SER A 15 -2.55 11.86 -20.82
N ILE A 16 -2.19 10.77 -21.49
CA ILE A 16 -3.00 9.55 -21.64
C ILE A 16 -2.32 8.42 -20.87
N LEU A 17 -3.06 7.74 -19.99
CA LEU A 17 -2.58 6.58 -19.26
C LEU A 17 -2.93 5.28 -20.01
N PRO A 18 -1.94 4.41 -20.29
CA PRO A 18 -2.17 3.10 -20.88
C PRO A 18 -2.69 2.09 -19.83
N PRO A 19 -3.15 0.89 -20.28
CA PRO A 19 -3.46 -0.22 -19.39
C PRO A 19 -2.32 -0.54 -18.41
N GLY A 20 -2.67 -0.99 -17.22
CA GLY A 20 -1.72 -1.37 -16.17
C GLY A 20 -1.21 -0.20 -15.31
N LYS A 21 -1.55 1.05 -15.65
CA LYS A 21 -1.32 2.19 -14.77
C LYS A 21 -2.41 2.32 -13.71
N VAL A 22 -2.01 2.74 -12.51
CA VAL A 22 -2.89 3.07 -11.39
C VAL A 22 -3.12 4.58 -11.38
N PHE A 23 -4.33 5.00 -11.01
CA PHE A 23 -4.68 6.41 -10.81
C PHE A 23 -5.69 6.56 -9.67
N GLY A 24 -5.70 7.73 -9.02
CA GLY A 24 -6.59 8.03 -7.91
C GLY A 24 -6.07 7.56 -6.54
N GLU A 25 -4.82 7.10 -6.49
CA GLU A 25 -4.08 6.66 -5.31
C GLU A 25 -3.90 7.78 -4.27
N LEU A 26 -3.72 9.03 -4.72
CA LEU A 26 -3.56 10.17 -3.80
C LEU A 26 -4.77 10.35 -2.88
N ALA A 27 -5.98 10.10 -3.40
CA ALA A 27 -7.18 10.16 -2.59
C ALA A 27 -7.21 9.05 -1.54
N ILE A 28 -6.58 7.90 -1.79
CA ILE A 28 -6.48 6.81 -0.80
C ILE A 28 -5.44 7.15 0.26
N LEU A 29 -4.26 7.65 -0.14
CA LEU A 29 -3.12 7.90 0.73
C LEU A 29 -3.28 9.15 1.62
N TYR A 30 -3.79 10.24 1.05
CA TYR A 30 -3.76 11.56 1.71
C TYR A 30 -5.12 12.11 2.10
N ASN A 31 -6.19 11.32 1.97
CA ASN A 31 -7.56 11.77 2.23
C ASN A 31 -7.92 13.11 1.52
N CYS A 32 -7.44 13.32 0.29
CA CYS A 32 -7.64 14.57 -0.44
C CYS A 32 -8.74 14.45 -1.51
N LYS A 33 -9.20 15.61 -2.01
CA LYS A 33 -10.09 15.68 -3.17
C LYS A 33 -9.37 15.22 -4.44
N ARG A 34 -10.12 14.84 -5.48
CA ARG A 34 -9.55 14.48 -6.79
C ARG A 34 -8.73 15.65 -7.33
N THR A 35 -7.46 15.41 -7.63
CA THR A 35 -6.50 16.41 -8.09
C THR A 35 -6.51 16.61 -9.61
N ALA A 36 -7.07 15.66 -10.34
CA ALA A 36 -7.24 15.65 -11.78
C ALA A 36 -8.55 14.95 -12.17
N THR A 37 -9.06 15.28 -13.34
CA THR A 37 -10.19 14.62 -13.99
C THR A 37 -9.66 13.49 -14.87
N ILE A 38 -10.31 12.33 -14.80
CA ILE A 38 -10.01 11.17 -15.62
C ILE A 38 -11.19 10.93 -16.54
N LYS A 39 -10.94 10.85 -17.85
CA LYS A 39 -11.95 10.57 -18.87
C LYS A 39 -11.54 9.35 -19.69
N ALA A 40 -12.48 8.46 -20.00
CA ALA A 40 -12.22 7.38 -20.94
C ALA A 40 -11.86 7.95 -22.32
N ALA A 41 -10.69 7.59 -22.84
CA ALA A 41 -10.26 7.93 -24.20
C ALA A 41 -10.63 6.82 -25.21
N THR A 42 -10.81 5.60 -24.71
CA THR A 42 -11.38 4.45 -25.42
C THR A 42 -12.36 3.74 -24.50
N ASP A 43 -13.05 2.71 -25.00
CA ASP A 43 -13.76 1.77 -24.13
C ASP A 43 -12.79 1.20 -23.09
N CYS A 44 -13.18 1.23 -21.83
CA CYS A 44 -12.32 0.90 -20.69
C CYS A 44 -12.97 -0.15 -19.80
N LYS A 45 -12.16 -1.10 -19.34
CA LYS A 45 -12.51 -2.04 -18.27
C LYS A 45 -11.49 -1.89 -17.14
N LEU A 46 -11.96 -1.39 -16.00
CA LEU A 46 -11.11 -0.98 -14.88
C LEU A 46 -11.34 -1.87 -13.66
N TRP A 47 -10.30 -2.01 -12.84
CA TRP A 47 -10.41 -2.54 -11.49
C TRP A 47 -10.42 -1.37 -10.50
N ALA A 48 -11.24 -1.48 -9.47
CA ALA A 48 -11.36 -0.45 -8.44
C ALA A 48 -11.24 -1.10 -7.06
N ILE A 49 -10.65 -0.36 -6.13
CA ILE A 49 -10.62 -0.70 -4.71
C ILE A 49 -11.14 0.49 -3.90
N GLU A 50 -12.02 0.21 -2.96
CA GLU A 50 -12.51 1.23 -2.04
C GLU A 50 -11.44 1.59 -1.00
N ARG A 51 -11.42 2.86 -0.57
CA ARG A 51 -10.47 3.32 0.44
C ARG A 51 -10.53 2.48 1.73
N LYS A 52 -11.74 2.19 2.22
CA LYS A 52 -11.93 1.40 3.45
C LYS A 52 -11.34 -0.01 3.30
N CYS A 53 -11.51 -0.64 2.14
CA CYS A 53 -10.93 -1.93 1.83
C CYS A 53 -9.39 -1.86 1.83
N PHE A 54 -8.81 -0.88 1.13
CA PHE A 54 -7.36 -0.67 1.12
C PHE A 54 -6.79 -0.44 2.53
N GLN A 55 -7.39 0.44 3.32
CA GLN A 55 -6.97 0.71 4.70
C GLN A 55 -7.05 -0.53 5.58
N THR A 56 -8.11 -1.32 5.45
CA THR A 56 -8.28 -2.58 6.19
C THR A 56 -7.17 -3.57 5.85
N ILE A 57 -6.84 -3.72 4.57
CA ILE A 57 -5.75 -4.60 4.12
C ILE A 57 -4.42 -4.12 4.71
N MET A 58 -4.10 -2.83 4.56
CA MET A 58 -2.84 -2.26 5.08
C MET A 58 -2.69 -2.45 6.60
N MET A 59 -3.74 -2.19 7.38
CA MET A 59 -3.74 -2.40 8.83
C MET A 59 -3.54 -3.87 9.19
N ARG A 60 -4.25 -4.79 8.51
CA ARG A 60 -4.10 -6.23 8.74
C ARG A 60 -2.68 -6.70 8.42
N THR A 61 -2.11 -6.27 7.30
CA THR A 61 -0.73 -6.62 6.93
C THR A 61 0.26 -6.13 7.96
N GLY A 62 0.10 -4.92 8.49
CA GLY A 62 0.94 -4.39 9.57
C GLY A 62 0.85 -5.22 10.85
N LEU A 63 -0.36 -5.57 11.28
CA LEU A 63 -0.58 -6.39 12.48
C LEU A 63 -0.02 -7.80 12.33
N MET A 64 -0.19 -8.43 11.15
CA MET A 64 0.37 -9.76 10.88
C MET A 64 1.90 -9.73 10.94
N ARG A 65 2.53 -8.75 10.28
CA ARG A 65 3.99 -8.58 10.32
C ARG A 65 4.51 -8.36 11.73
N GLN A 66 3.83 -7.54 12.53
CA GLN A 66 4.20 -7.30 13.93
C GLN A 66 4.10 -8.58 14.78
N ALA A 67 3.04 -9.36 14.59
CA ALA A 67 2.85 -10.64 15.27
C ALA A 67 3.93 -11.66 14.86
N GLU A 68 4.24 -11.75 13.56
CA GLU A 68 5.30 -12.61 13.01
C GLU A 68 6.67 -12.25 13.58
N HIS A 69 7.05 -10.98 13.55
CA HIS A 69 8.31 -10.51 14.12
C HIS A 69 8.40 -10.77 15.63
N SER A 70 7.33 -10.51 16.37
CA SER A 70 7.29 -10.75 17.83
C SER A 70 7.41 -12.23 18.16
N ALA A 71 6.71 -13.09 17.42
CA ALA A 71 6.81 -14.55 17.57
C ALA A 71 8.23 -15.05 17.25
N PHE A 72 8.84 -14.51 16.19
CA PHE A 72 10.22 -14.82 15.84
C PHE A 72 11.20 -14.44 16.96
N LEU A 73 11.15 -13.20 17.46
CA LEU A 73 12.06 -12.76 18.54
C LEU A 73 11.89 -13.61 19.81
N LYS A 74 10.66 -13.98 20.17
CA LYS A 74 10.38 -14.87 21.33
C LYS A 74 10.93 -16.29 21.15
N SER A 75 11.09 -16.75 19.92
CA SER A 75 11.65 -18.08 19.62
C SER A 75 13.18 -18.14 19.76
N VAL A 76 13.86 -16.99 19.81
CA VAL A 76 15.33 -16.91 19.90
C VAL A 76 15.76 -16.87 21.38
N PRO A 77 16.58 -17.83 21.86
CA PRO A 77 16.98 -17.90 23.27
C PRO A 77 17.63 -16.62 23.82
N THR A 78 18.35 -15.88 22.97
CA THR A 78 19.00 -14.61 23.33
C THR A 78 18.00 -13.52 23.71
N PHE A 79 16.80 -13.53 23.14
CA PHE A 79 15.80 -12.47 23.30
C PHE A 79 14.64 -12.85 24.24
N VAL A 80 14.55 -14.12 24.66
CA VAL A 80 13.42 -14.65 25.45
C VAL A 80 13.22 -13.97 26.82
N ASN A 81 14.31 -13.47 27.43
CA ASN A 81 14.28 -12.82 28.74
C ASN A 81 14.12 -11.29 28.66
N LEU A 82 13.95 -10.73 27.45
CA LEU A 82 13.71 -9.30 27.32
C LEU A 82 12.29 -8.94 27.76
N PRO A 83 12.09 -7.76 28.37
CA PRO A 83 10.74 -7.25 28.64
C PRO A 83 9.90 -7.18 27.37
N GLU A 84 8.61 -7.48 27.47
CA GLU A 84 7.67 -7.46 26.34
C GLU A 84 7.67 -6.11 25.60
N GLU A 85 7.77 -5.00 26.34
CA GLU A 85 7.84 -3.66 25.75
C GLU A 85 9.09 -3.47 24.86
N THR A 86 10.24 -4.04 25.27
CA THR A 86 11.47 -4.02 24.48
C THR A 86 11.34 -4.88 23.24
N LEU A 87 10.72 -6.05 23.35
CA LEU A 87 10.46 -6.94 22.21
C LEU A 87 9.55 -6.29 21.18
N ILE A 88 8.48 -5.61 21.60
CA ILE A 88 7.57 -4.89 20.70
C ILE A 88 8.33 -3.79 19.94
N LYS A 89 9.12 -2.98 20.65
CA LYS A 89 9.94 -1.93 20.01
C LYS A 89 10.94 -2.49 19.00
N LEU A 90 11.55 -3.64 19.30
CA LEU A 90 12.44 -4.34 18.38
C LEU A 90 11.69 -4.90 17.16
N ALA A 91 10.55 -5.53 17.38
CA ALA A 91 9.70 -6.06 16.32
C ALA A 91 9.23 -4.96 15.34
N ASP A 92 8.94 -3.77 15.86
CA ASP A 92 8.48 -2.62 15.06
C ASP A 92 9.57 -2.05 14.14
N VAL A 93 10.86 -2.17 14.51
CA VAL A 93 12.00 -1.66 13.72
C VAL A 93 12.73 -2.73 12.91
N LEU A 94 12.27 -3.98 12.97
CA LEU A 94 12.93 -5.11 12.31
C LEU A 94 12.71 -5.07 10.79
N GLU A 95 13.81 -5.13 10.05
CA GLU A 95 13.82 -5.17 8.59
C GLU A 95 14.23 -6.55 8.08
N GLU A 96 13.42 -7.12 7.19
CA GLU A 96 13.71 -8.39 6.53
C GLU A 96 14.57 -8.13 5.29
N VAL A 97 15.71 -8.80 5.19
CA VAL A 97 16.63 -8.71 4.05
C VAL A 97 16.78 -10.09 3.43
N ASN A 98 16.47 -10.19 2.13
CA ASN A 98 16.58 -11.41 1.36
C ASN A 98 17.88 -11.44 0.55
N TYR A 99 18.62 -12.55 0.63
CA TYR A 99 19.86 -12.75 -0.13
C TYR A 99 19.64 -13.88 -1.14
N ASN A 100 19.90 -13.58 -2.42
CA ASN A 100 19.91 -14.62 -3.45
C ASN A 100 21.27 -15.33 -3.37
N ILE A 101 21.23 -16.63 -3.05
CA ILE A 101 22.39 -17.53 -3.11
C ILE A 101 22.48 -18.09 -4.53
#